data_AF-A0A848SVU0-F1
#
_entry.id   AF-A0A848SVU0-F1
#
_cell.length_a   1.000
_cell.length_b   1.000
_cell.length_c   1.000
_cell.angle_alpha   90.00
_cell.angle_beta   90.00
_cell.angle_gamma   90.00
#
_symmetry.space_group_name_H-M   'P 1'
#
loop_
_entity.id
_entity.type
_entity.pdbx_description
1 polymer ?
#
loop_
_entity_poly.entity_id
_entity_poly.type
_entity_poly.pdbx_seq_one_letter_code
_entity_poly.pdbx_strand_id
1 'polypeptide(L)'
;MEVAREIAELSRAEQQLDQAFERMRPGVVAKMLGDVMRVSPDRDIAAEIESGYPGGYRAFEDEFSRRYAEEFRSHYPEMLEQIAGYWAQNMSLEQLEATATFFRTDLGGAWVGLLPGVYQHMTQLGRQYSLQEGIGIAGRMMTDFDQSMATDDGEE
;
A
#
# COMPACT_ATOMS: atom_id res chain seq x y z
N MET A 1 0.73 -16.59 24.24
CA MET A 1 1.64 -15.74 23.43
C MET A 1 2.40 -16.54 22.38
N GLU A 2 3.00 -17.68 22.72
CA GLU A 2 3.73 -18.52 21.74
C GLU A 2 2.88 -18.94 20.53
N VAL A 3 1.68 -19.48 20.76
CA VAL A 3 0.76 -19.84 19.66
C VAL A 3 0.40 -18.66 18.76
N ALA A 4 0.30 -17.45 19.31
CA ALA A 4 -0.02 -16.26 18.53
C ALA A 4 1.14 -15.79 17.63
N ARG A 5 2.39 -15.97 18.09
CA ARG A 5 3.59 -15.75 17.26
C ARG A 5 3.65 -16.76 16.13
N GLU A 6 3.38 -18.03 16.45
CA GLU A 6 3.31 -19.08 15.44
C GLU A 6 2.24 -18.77 14.39
N ILE A 7 1.06 -18.28 14.77
CA ILE A 7 0.05 -17.84 13.80
C ILE A 7 0.59 -16.70 12.92
N ALA A 8 1.30 -15.72 13.47
CA ALA A 8 1.90 -14.65 12.67
C ALA A 8 2.87 -15.21 11.61
N GLU A 9 3.70 -16.18 11.98
CA GLU A 9 4.60 -16.87 11.06
C GLU A 9 3.85 -17.70 10.01
N LEU A 10 2.92 -18.55 10.44
CA LEU A 10 2.10 -19.39 9.56
C LEU A 10 1.23 -18.56 8.61
N SER A 11 0.79 -17.38 9.04
CA SER A 11 0.07 -16.41 8.21
C SER A 11 0.95 -15.76 7.15
N ARG A 12 2.27 -16.00 7.17
CA ARG A 12 3.26 -15.35 6.31
C ARG A 12 3.27 -13.83 6.49
N ALA A 13 3.05 -13.35 7.72
CA ALA A 13 2.88 -11.93 8.01
C ALA A 13 4.06 -11.07 7.51
N GLU A 14 5.30 -11.56 7.65
CA GLU A 14 6.50 -10.86 7.16
C GLU A 14 6.47 -10.66 5.64
N GLN A 15 6.11 -11.70 4.89
CA GLN A 15 6.01 -11.64 3.43
C GLN A 15 4.88 -10.70 3.00
N GLN A 16 3.78 -10.68 3.75
CA GLN A 16 2.68 -9.75 3.50
C GLN A 16 3.08 -8.29 3.79
N LEU A 17 3.85 -8.04 4.86
CA LEU A 17 4.43 -6.73 5.17
C LEU A 17 5.36 -6.27 4.07
N ASP A 18 6.26 -7.14 3.59
CA ASP A 18 7.19 -6.82 2.50
C ASP A 18 6.46 -6.50 1.20
N GLN A 19 5.46 -7.31 0.82
CA GLN A 19 4.62 -7.03 -0.36
C GLN A 19 3.80 -5.74 -0.23
N ALA A 20 3.31 -5.41 0.97
CA ALA A 20 2.64 -4.15 1.22
C ALA A 20 3.62 -2.98 1.08
N PHE A 21 4.80 -3.10 1.69
CA PHE A 21 5.85 -2.12 1.65
C PHE A 21 6.33 -1.84 0.22
N GLU A 22 6.67 -2.87 -0.56
CA GLU A 22 7.14 -2.72 -1.94
C GLU A 22 6.12 -2.01 -2.84
N ARG A 23 4.82 -2.21 -2.60
CA ARG A 23 3.74 -1.49 -3.31
C ARG A 23 3.65 -0.02 -2.92
N MET A 24 3.91 0.30 -1.65
CA MET A 24 3.82 1.67 -1.13
C MET A 24 5.11 2.48 -1.36
N ARG A 25 6.26 1.81 -1.35
CA ARG A 25 7.59 2.42 -1.33
C ARG A 25 7.77 3.50 -2.40
N PRO A 26 7.45 3.27 -3.71
CA PRO A 26 7.68 4.29 -4.72
C PRO A 26 6.94 5.61 -4.45
N GLY A 27 5.67 5.53 -4.03
CA GLY A 27 4.87 6.71 -3.71
C GLY A 27 5.34 7.42 -2.44
N VAL A 28 5.75 6.66 -1.43
CA VAL A 28 6.29 7.21 -0.17
C VAL A 28 7.64 7.88 -0.40
N VAL A 29 8.55 7.25 -1.14
CA VAL A 29 9.86 7.79 -1.50
C VAL A 29 9.70 9.09 -2.31
N ALA A 30 8.90 9.07 -3.38
CA ALA A 30 8.66 10.27 -4.19
C ALA A 30 8.09 11.43 -3.35
N LYS A 31 7.14 11.13 -2.45
CA LYS A 31 6.58 12.13 -1.53
C LYS A 31 7.63 12.67 -0.55
N MET A 32 8.41 11.80 0.10
CA MET A 32 9.44 12.21 1.06
C MET A 32 10.50 13.09 0.40
N LEU A 33 10.96 12.72 -0.79
CA LEU A 33 11.93 13.51 -1.55
C LEU A 33 11.35 14.88 -1.95
N GLY A 34 10.10 14.92 -2.42
CA GLY A 34 9.41 16.17 -2.72
C GLY A 34 9.21 17.06 -1.48
N ASP A 35 8.89 16.46 -0.32
CA ASP A 35 8.77 17.19 0.94
C ASP A 35 10.11 17.74 1.41
N VAL A 36 11.20 16.98 1.30
CA VAL A 36 12.57 17.45 1.63
C VAL A 36 12.95 18.68 0.82
N MET A 37 12.66 18.69 -0.49
CA MET A 37 12.90 19.85 -1.36
C MET A 37 12.06 21.06 -0.93
N ARG A 38 10.83 20.84 -0.48
CA ARG A 38 9.92 21.92 -0.08
C ARG A 38 10.26 22.55 1.27
N VAL A 39 10.75 21.76 2.23
CA VAL A 39 11.04 22.25 3.60
C VAL A 39 12.38 22.96 3.73
N SER A 40 13.23 22.92 2.70
CA SER A 40 14.54 23.57 2.68
C SER A 40 14.63 24.64 1.59
N PRO A 41 13.77 25.68 1.59
CA PRO A 41 13.68 26.65 0.50
C PRO A 41 14.97 27.45 0.28
N ASP A 42 15.81 27.59 1.31
CA ASP A 42 17.09 28.31 1.25
C ASP A 42 18.23 27.45 0.68
N ARG A 43 17.98 26.17 0.37
CA ARG A 43 18.95 25.24 -0.21
C ARG A 43 18.41 24.69 -1.52
N ASP A 44 19.21 24.77 -2.57
CA ASP A 44 18.91 24.08 -3.81
C ASP A 44 19.31 22.60 -3.69
N ILE A 45 18.50 21.85 -2.95
CA ILE A 45 18.73 20.41 -2.70
C ILE A 45 18.81 19.65 -4.02
N ALA A 46 18.05 20.05 -5.04
CA ALA A 46 18.11 19.40 -6.35
C ALA A 46 19.49 19.58 -6.99
N ALA A 47 20.04 20.80 -6.99
CA ALA A 47 21.40 21.05 -7.48
C ALA A 47 22.48 20.37 -6.63
N GLU A 48 22.31 20.30 -5.30
CA GLU A 48 23.22 19.59 -4.42
C GLU A 48 23.24 18.07 -4.71
N ILE A 49 22.07 17.47 -4.95
CA ILE A 49 21.98 16.06 -5.35
C ILE A 49 22.65 15.86 -6.72
N GLU A 50 22.34 16.72 -7.69
CA GLU A 50 22.84 16.59 -9.06
C GLU A 50 24.36 16.72 -9.14
N SER A 51 24.95 17.56 -8.30
CA SER A 51 26.41 17.75 -8.22
C SER A 51 27.11 16.76 -7.29
N GLY A 52 26.43 16.25 -6.26
CA GLY A 52 27.01 15.41 -5.22
C GLY A 52 26.89 13.89 -5.46
N TYR A 53 25.92 13.44 -6.26
CA TYR A 53 25.70 12.02 -6.53
C TYR A 53 26.10 11.65 -7.97
N PRO A 54 27.04 10.71 -8.16
CA PRO A 54 27.32 10.14 -9.48
C PRO A 54 26.06 9.49 -10.07
N GLY A 55 25.52 10.07 -11.15
CA GLY A 55 24.23 9.65 -11.73
C GLY A 55 23.04 10.54 -11.36
N GLY A 56 23.30 11.66 -10.68
CA GLY A 56 22.34 12.72 -10.39
C GLY A 56 21.17 12.26 -9.53
N TYR A 57 20.02 12.91 -9.72
CA TYR A 57 18.82 12.65 -8.95
C TYR A 57 18.38 11.18 -8.92
N ARG A 58 18.47 10.47 -10.05
CA ARG A 58 18.03 9.08 -10.14
C ARG A 58 18.88 8.14 -9.26
N ALA A 59 20.21 8.31 -9.29
CA ALA A 59 21.09 7.50 -8.45
C ALA A 59 20.87 7.78 -6.95
N PHE A 60 20.58 9.04 -6.60
CA PHE A 60 20.19 9.41 -5.25
C PHE A 60 18.87 8.77 -4.82
N GLU A 61 17.84 8.83 -5.67
CA GLU A 61 16.53 8.21 -5.41
C GLU A 61 16.66 6.70 -5.20
N ASP A 62 17.42 6.01 -6.06
CA ASP A 62 17.66 4.56 -5.94
C ASP A 62 18.36 4.22 -4.61
N GLU A 63 19.38 4.98 -4.22
CA GLU A 63 20.11 4.78 -2.96
C GLU A 63 19.24 5.12 -1.74
N PHE A 64 18.47 6.21 -1.79
CA PHE A 64 17.51 6.57 -0.76
C PHE A 64 16.46 5.47 -0.60
N SER A 65 15.89 4.99 -1.69
CA SER A 65 14.89 3.92 -1.72
C SER A 65 15.44 2.62 -1.11
N ARG A 66 16.69 2.27 -1.42
CA ARG A 66 17.38 1.11 -0.82
C ARG A 66 17.56 1.26 0.69
N ARG A 67 18.11 2.38 1.15
CA ARG A 67 18.33 2.63 2.58
C ARG A 67 17.01 2.70 3.36
N TYR A 68 16.01 3.35 2.79
CA TYR A 68 14.68 3.40 3.36
C TYR A 68 14.08 2.00 3.51
N ALA A 69 14.25 1.12 2.51
CA ALA A 69 13.82 -0.27 2.60
C ALA A 69 14.55 -1.06 3.69
N GLU A 70 15.86 -0.87 3.84
CA GLU A 70 16.66 -1.51 4.90
C GLU A 70 16.20 -1.06 6.29
N GLU A 71 16.06 0.25 6.48
CA GLU A 71 15.60 0.82 7.75
C GLU A 71 14.18 0.33 8.09
N PHE A 72 13.26 0.36 7.11
CA PHE A 72 11.89 -0.10 7.31
C PHE A 72 11.82 -1.59 7.68
N ARG A 73 12.61 -2.44 7.00
CA ARG A 73 12.69 -3.88 7.31
C ARG A 73 13.31 -4.18 8.67
N SER A 74 14.17 -3.29 9.18
CA SER A 74 14.75 -3.44 10.53
C SER A 74 13.67 -3.43 11.63
N HIS A 75 12.51 -2.83 11.36
CA HIS A 75 11.36 -2.80 12.27
C HIS A 75 10.43 -4.03 12.16
N TYR A 76 10.67 -4.96 11.22
CA TYR A 76 9.80 -6.13 11.03
C TYR A 76 9.64 -6.98 12.28
N PRO A 77 10.69 -7.29 13.07
CA PRO A 77 10.52 -8.07 14.29
C PRO A 77 9.51 -7.43 15.26
N GLU A 78 9.55 -6.11 15.43
CA GLU A 78 8.60 -5.39 16.28
C GLU A 78 7.18 -5.45 15.70
N MET A 79 7.02 -5.22 14.40
CA MET A 79 5.71 -5.30 13.74
C MET A 79 5.10 -6.71 13.84
N LEU A 80 5.91 -7.76 13.70
CA LEU A 80 5.47 -9.15 13.86
C LEU A 80 5.01 -9.44 15.29
N GLU A 81 5.72 -8.92 16.30
CA GLU A 81 5.27 -9.02 17.69
C GLU A 81 3.95 -8.28 17.93
N GLN A 82 3.75 -7.12 17.30
CA GLN A 82 2.47 -6.40 17.37
C GLN A 82 1.33 -7.18 16.70
N ILE A 83 1.59 -7.82 15.55
CA ILE A 83 0.62 -8.70 14.88
C ILE A 83 0.28 -9.92 15.74
N ALA A 84 1.27 -10.57 16.34
CA ALA A 84 1.05 -11.66 17.29
C ALA A 84 0.24 -11.20 18.51
N GLY A 85 0.56 -10.02 19.05
CA GLY A 85 -0.20 -9.38 20.12
C GLY A 85 -1.66 -9.14 19.73
N TYR A 86 -1.91 -8.69 18.50
CA TYR A 86 -3.26 -8.49 17.98
C TYR A 86 -4.07 -9.80 17.96
N TRP A 87 -3.49 -10.90 17.49
CA TRP A 87 -4.13 -12.22 17.56
C TRP A 87 -4.46 -12.62 19.00
N ALA A 88 -3.49 -12.48 19.92
CA ALA A 88 -3.65 -12.84 21.31
C ALA A 88 -4.70 -12.02 22.06
N GLN A 89 -4.91 -10.76 21.67
CA GLN A 89 -5.93 -9.89 22.28
C GLN A 89 -7.36 -10.18 21.79
N ASN A 90 -7.50 -10.77 20.60
CA ASN A 90 -8.80 -10.93 19.94
C ASN A 90 -9.30 -12.38 19.88
N MET A 91 -8.52 -13.34 20.40
CA MET A 91 -8.86 -14.76 20.36
C MET A 91 -8.59 -15.44 21.70
N SER A 92 -9.42 -16.42 22.07
CA SER A 92 -9.11 -17.33 23.17
C SER A 92 -7.94 -18.26 22.82
N LEU A 93 -7.32 -18.88 23.82
CA LEU A 93 -6.26 -19.85 23.59
C LEU A 93 -6.71 -21.00 22.68
N GLU A 94 -7.89 -21.56 22.94
CA GLU A 94 -8.49 -22.64 22.13
C GLU A 94 -8.66 -22.22 20.66
N GLN A 95 -9.11 -20.98 20.43
CA GLN A 95 -9.24 -20.44 19.08
C GLN A 95 -7.88 -20.27 18.40
N LEU A 96 -6.87 -19.76 19.10
CA LEU A 96 -5.51 -19.64 18.58
C LEU A 96 -4.96 -21.03 18.19
N GLU A 97 -5.11 -22.03 19.05
CA GLU A 97 -4.64 -23.39 18.79
C GLU A 97 -5.35 -24.04 17.60
N ALA A 98 -6.66 -23.83 17.47
CA ALA A 98 -7.44 -24.29 16.33
C ALA A 98 -6.99 -23.60 15.02
N THR A 99 -6.76 -22.30 15.05
CA THR A 99 -6.25 -21.55 13.88
C THR A 99 -4.86 -21.99 13.46
N ALA A 100 -3.93 -22.13 14.42
CA ALA A 100 -2.59 -22.65 14.15
C ALA A 100 -2.67 -24.05 13.53
N THR A 101 -3.51 -24.93 14.10
CA THR A 101 -3.75 -26.27 13.56
C THR A 101 -4.24 -26.24 12.12
N PHE A 102 -5.22 -25.38 11.81
CA PHE A 102 -5.71 -25.22 10.45
C PHE A 102 -4.60 -24.70 9.51
N PHE A 103 -3.86 -23.66 9.87
CA PHE A 103 -2.82 -23.08 9.02
C PHE A 103 -1.66 -24.05 8.73
N ARG A 104 -1.40 -25.01 9.62
CA ARG A 104 -0.42 -26.10 9.37
C ARG A 104 -0.88 -27.11 8.33
N THR A 105 -2.17 -27.20 8.01
CA THR A 105 -2.67 -28.10 6.95
C THR A 105 -2.35 -27.55 5.56
N ASP A 106 -2.25 -28.42 4.55
CA ASP A 106 -2.05 -28.01 3.15
C ASP A 106 -3.12 -27.01 2.69
N LEU A 107 -4.38 -27.24 3.07
CA LEU A 107 -5.49 -26.35 2.75
C LEU A 107 -5.35 -25.00 3.45
N GLY A 108 -5.02 -24.98 4.73
CA GLY A 108 -4.84 -23.74 5.49
C GLY A 108 -3.67 -22.91 4.97
N GLY A 109 -2.54 -23.55 4.67
CA GLY A 109 -1.38 -22.90 4.06
C GLY A 109 -1.69 -22.33 2.67
N ALA A 110 -2.43 -23.07 1.83
CA ALA A 110 -2.88 -22.58 0.53
C ALA A 110 -3.86 -21.40 0.67
N TRP A 111 -4.80 -21.49 1.61
CA TRP A 111 -5.77 -20.42 1.89
C TRP A 111 -5.05 -19.11 2.27
N VAL A 112 -4.16 -19.17 3.27
CA VAL A 112 -3.36 -18.02 3.70
C VAL A 112 -2.55 -17.43 2.55
N GLY A 113 -1.92 -18.29 1.73
CA GLY A 113 -1.14 -17.84 0.58
C GLY A 113 -1.97 -17.14 -0.51
N LEU A 114 -3.24 -17.48 -0.65
CA LEU A 114 -4.14 -16.87 -1.65
C LEU A 114 -4.72 -15.53 -1.21
N LEU A 115 -4.92 -15.30 0.10
CA LEU A 115 -5.58 -14.09 0.61
C LEU A 115 -5.02 -12.77 0.06
N PRO A 116 -3.69 -12.54 0.01
CA PRO A 116 -3.16 -11.31 -0.57
C PRO A 116 -3.54 -11.11 -2.03
N GLY A 117 -3.50 -12.18 -2.84
CA GLY A 117 -3.89 -12.15 -4.24
C GLY A 117 -5.39 -11.88 -4.43
N VAL A 118 -6.23 -12.46 -3.58
CA VAL A 118 -7.68 -12.21 -3.57
C VAL A 118 -7.97 -10.73 -3.26
N TYR A 119 -7.35 -10.15 -2.22
CA TYR A 119 -7.53 -8.72 -1.91
C TYR A 119 -7.04 -7.80 -3.03
N GLN A 120 -5.92 -8.13 -3.67
CA GLN A 120 -5.42 -7.38 -4.83
C GLN A 120 -6.42 -7.44 -5.99
N HIS A 121 -6.94 -8.63 -6.30
CA HIS A 121 -7.93 -8.81 -7.36
C HIS A 121 -9.23 -8.04 -7.07
N MET A 122 -9.74 -8.12 -5.84
CA MET A 122 -10.91 -7.34 -5.39
C MET A 122 -10.68 -5.83 -5.55
N THR A 123 -9.49 -5.34 -5.18
CA THR A 123 -9.13 -3.91 -5.32
C THR A 123 -9.06 -3.48 -6.79
N GLN A 124 -8.56 -4.34 -7.68
CA GLN A 124 -8.52 -4.08 -9.12
C GLN A 124 -9.93 -4.03 -9.71
N LEU A 125 -10.78 -4.99 -9.37
CA LEU A 125 -12.19 -4.99 -9.78
C LEU A 125 -12.90 -3.74 -9.29
N GLY A 126 -12.74 -3.37 -8.02
CA GLY A 126 -13.32 -2.15 -7.46
C GLY A 126 -12.90 -0.88 -8.22
N ARG A 127 -11.62 -0.76 -8.57
CA ARG A 127 -11.11 0.35 -9.39
C ARG A 127 -11.71 0.37 -10.80
N GLN A 128 -11.79 -0.79 -11.45
CA GLN A 128 -12.37 -0.91 -12.79
C GLN A 128 -13.83 -0.46 -12.79
N TYR A 129 -14.65 -0.99 -11.89
CA TYR A 129 -16.06 -0.62 -11.79
C TYR A 129 -16.23 0.85 -11.38
N SER A 130 -15.44 1.36 -10.44
CA SER A 130 -15.49 2.77 -10.04
C SER A 130 -15.16 3.72 -11.19
N LEU A 131 -14.16 3.41 -12.02
CA LEU A 131 -13.81 4.23 -13.17
C LEU A 131 -14.92 4.20 -14.23
N GLN A 132 -15.45 3.01 -14.52
CA GLN A 132 -16.54 2.85 -15.48
C GLN A 132 -17.78 3.64 -15.06
N GLU A 133 -18.19 3.54 -13.80
CA GLU A 133 -19.33 4.31 -13.27
C GLU A 133 -19.03 5.82 -13.26
N GLY A 134 -17.82 6.22 -12.87
CA GLY A 134 -17.40 7.62 -12.88
C GLY A 134 -17.44 8.26 -14.28
N ILE A 135 -16.95 7.55 -15.29
CA ILE A 135 -17.05 7.96 -16.70
C ILE A 135 -18.52 8.06 -17.12
N GLY A 136 -19.35 7.08 -16.75
CA GLY A 136 -20.77 7.09 -17.04
C GLY A 136 -21.51 8.28 -16.43
N ILE A 137 -21.19 8.62 -15.17
CA ILE A 137 -21.73 9.79 -14.48
C ILE A 137 -21.27 11.08 -15.16
N ALA A 138 -19.97 11.24 -15.42
CA ALA A 138 -19.43 12.44 -16.07
C ALA A 138 -20.04 12.66 -17.46
N GLY A 139 -20.21 11.60 -18.26
CA GLY A 139 -20.85 11.69 -19.56
C GLY A 139 -22.32 12.15 -19.49
N ARG A 140 -23.08 11.69 -18.49
CA ARG A 140 -24.45 12.18 -18.25
C ARG A 140 -24.46 13.65 -17.84
N MET A 141 -23.58 14.05 -16.92
CA MET A 141 -23.48 15.44 -16.49
C MET A 141 -23.13 16.40 -17.65
N MET A 142 -22.24 15.99 -18.55
CA MET A 142 -21.94 16.78 -19.75
C MET A 142 -23.14 16.89 -20.68
N THR A 143 -23.88 15.80 -20.87
CA THR A 143 -25.11 15.79 -21.70
C THR A 143 -26.17 16.73 -21.12
N ASP A 144 -26.38 16.69 -19.80
CA ASP A 144 -27.35 17.55 -19.12
C ASP A 144 -26.93 19.03 -19.20
N PHE A 145 -25.62 19.31 -19.07
CA PHE A 145 -25.07 20.65 -19.22
C PHE A 145 -25.27 21.21 -20.62
N ASP A 146 -24.93 20.45 -21.66
CA ASP A 146 -25.11 20.86 -23.06
C ASP A 146 -26.58 21.12 -23.39
N GLN A 147 -27.50 20.31 -22.86
CA GLN A 147 -28.94 20.52 -23.02
C GLN A 147 -29.43 21.80 -22.34
N SER A 148 -28.93 22.11 -21.14
CA SER A 148 -29.29 23.34 -20.42
C SER A 148 -28.83 24.61 -21.14
N MET A 149 -27.67 24.56 -21.80
CA MET A 149 -27.15 25.66 -22.60
C MET A 149 -27.93 25.85 -23.91
N ALA A 150 -28.36 24.76 -24.55
CA ALA A 150 -29.14 24.84 -25.80
C ALA A 150 -30.56 25.41 -25.61
N THR A 151 -31.12 25.35 -24.39
CA THR A 151 -32.45 25.91 -24.08
C THR A 151 -32.45 27.39 -23.72
N ASP A 152 -31.30 27.97 -23.35
CA ASP A 152 -31.17 29.37 -22.93
C ASP A 152 -31.04 30.35 -24.12
N ASP A 153 -30.55 29.88 -25.28
CA ASP A 153 -30.36 30.70 -26.49
C ASP A 153 -31.65 30.92 -27.32
N GLY A 154 -32.83 30.48 -26.82
CA GLY A 154 -34.09 30.44 -27.56
C GLY A 154 -35.17 31.46 -27.15
N GLU A 155 -34.93 32.33 -26.15
CA GLU A 155 -35.92 33.27 -25.60
C GLU A 155 -35.66 34.77 -25.89
N GLU A 156 -34.98 35.14 -26.98
CA GLU A 156 -34.96 36.53 -27.48
C GLU A 156 -36.04 36.84 -28.54
#